data_AF-A0A820JY61-F1
#
_entry.id   AF-A0A820JY61-F1
#
_cell.length_a   1.000
_cell.length_b   1.000
_cell.length_c   1.000
_cell.angle_alpha   90.00
_cell.angle_beta   90.00
_cell.angle_gamma   90.00
#
_symmetry.space_group_name_H-M   'P 1'
#
loop_
_entity.id
_entity.type
_entity.pdbx_description
1 polymer ?
#
loop_
_entity_poly.entity_id
_entity_poly.type
_entity_poly.pdbx_seq_one_letter_code
_entity_poly.pdbx_strand_id
1 'polypeptide(L)'
;MRLCLIFWLWLIINICKIKSQYIRLSTVNCSELSAIGTSIIQLLDILPSSNWEFSFLTQTLIKSYFLLDDLKGTIIVKNLLDRENLCRLNLCSCLNQCLIKLEINAISDIYSYILSLPILIYDENDNYCYFLNDIYYINITENIQLNTRIILPIAYDPDLPPNNIQSYYLLENNNKEFYFDNQLPPSIIIIEQLDRELKEKYYFDYCAYEGIYEKQRSCCMKIILIITDINDNSAKFQYDQQLPLILNLSELTPINTELIQMKAFDPDYGHNGQIIYTFSKWTLNDKTINQLFYLNSHNGSIILLKQLDYEQRNNYELQIQAIDLGLNAIPTYTTVIIQVKF
;
A
#
# COMPACT_ATOMS: atom_id res chain seq x y z
N MET A 1 -43.86 56.31 55.52
CA MET A 1 -42.59 56.33 54.76
C MET A 1 -42.02 54.98 54.33
N ARG A 2 -42.59 53.81 54.72
CA ARG A 2 -42.12 52.49 54.24
C ARG A 2 -42.93 51.88 53.07
N LEU A 3 -44.04 52.50 52.68
CA LEU A 3 -44.90 52.02 51.58
C LEU A 3 -44.55 52.62 50.20
N CYS A 4 -43.86 53.77 50.12
CA CYS A 4 -43.39 54.32 48.84
C CYS A 4 -42.20 53.58 48.24
N LEU A 5 -41.32 52.99 49.08
CA LEU A 5 -40.14 52.26 48.62
C LEU A 5 -40.49 50.90 48.00
N ILE A 6 -41.56 50.25 48.49
CA ILE A 6 -42.03 48.98 47.93
C ILE A 6 -42.79 49.21 46.62
N PHE A 7 -43.51 50.33 46.49
CA PHE A 7 -44.19 50.68 45.23
C PHE A 7 -43.19 51.06 44.13
N TRP A 8 -42.07 51.70 44.47
CA TRP A 8 -40.96 51.93 43.53
C TRP A 8 -40.19 50.65 43.19
N LEU A 9 -39.97 49.73 44.15
CA LEU A 9 -39.40 48.41 43.83
C LEU A 9 -40.33 47.58 42.93
N TRP A 10 -41.65 47.66 43.12
CA TRP A 10 -42.63 46.93 42.31
C TRP A 10 -42.86 47.55 40.93
N LEU A 11 -42.70 48.89 40.79
CA LEU A 11 -42.66 49.57 39.49
C LEU A 11 -41.37 49.25 38.72
N ILE A 12 -40.22 49.18 39.40
CA ILE A 12 -38.93 48.84 38.76
C ILE A 12 -38.90 47.38 38.29
N ILE A 13 -39.60 46.46 38.98
CA ILE A 13 -39.70 45.04 38.57
C ILE A 13 -40.71 44.83 37.41
N ASN A 14 -41.56 45.83 37.09
CA ASN A 14 -42.47 45.80 35.94
C ASN A 14 -42.05 46.70 34.78
N ILE A 15 -40.89 47.35 34.86
CA ILE A 15 -40.27 48.08 33.74
C ILE A 15 -39.29 47.13 33.06
N CYS A 16 -39.57 46.84 31.79
CA CYS A 16 -38.89 45.90 30.91
C CYS A 16 -39.22 44.42 31.18
N LYS A 17 -40.41 43.98 30.72
CA LYS A 17 -40.57 42.61 30.20
C LYS A 17 -39.65 42.45 28.99
N ILE A 18 -38.36 42.29 29.23
CA ILE A 18 -37.41 41.95 28.18
C ILE A 18 -37.85 40.58 27.67
N LYS A 19 -38.41 40.55 26.46
CA LYS A 19 -38.79 39.28 25.82
C LYS A 19 -37.50 38.62 25.35
N SER A 20 -37.05 37.61 26.09
CA SER A 20 -35.95 36.76 25.66
C SER A 20 -36.41 35.85 24.52
N GLN A 21 -35.80 35.94 23.35
CA GLN A 21 -36.15 35.10 22.20
C GLN A 21 -34.91 34.46 21.58
N TYR A 22 -35.00 33.17 21.26
CA TYR A 22 -33.97 32.46 20.51
C TYR A 22 -34.26 32.58 19.01
N ILE A 23 -33.30 33.10 18.23
CA ILE A 23 -33.45 33.33 16.79
C ILE A 23 -32.36 32.52 16.07
N ARG A 24 -32.78 31.60 15.19
CA ARG A 24 -31.86 30.90 14.30
C ARG A 24 -31.72 31.71 13.01
N LEU A 25 -30.52 32.18 12.73
CA LEU A 25 -30.20 32.90 11.50
C LEU A 25 -29.98 31.91 10.34
N SER A 26 -30.09 32.44 9.12
CA SER A 26 -29.70 31.71 7.91
C SER A 26 -28.21 31.40 7.93
N THR A 27 -27.84 30.25 7.35
CA THR A 27 -26.43 29.89 7.21
C THR A 27 -25.71 30.93 6.34
N VAL A 28 -24.54 31.37 6.81
CA VAL A 28 -23.65 32.23 6.03
C VAL A 28 -22.47 31.40 5.57
N ASN A 29 -22.06 31.63 4.33
CA ASN A 29 -20.96 30.94 3.72
C ASN A 29 -19.66 31.75 3.88
N CYS A 30 -18.56 31.07 4.15
CA CYS A 30 -17.23 31.67 4.26
C CYS A 30 -16.23 30.70 3.64
N SER A 31 -15.41 31.16 2.69
CA SER A 31 -14.28 30.35 2.19
C SER A 31 -13.19 30.31 3.26
N GLU A 32 -12.49 29.20 3.40
CA GLU A 32 -11.32 29.15 4.30
C GLU A 32 -10.20 30.09 3.87
N LEU A 33 -10.10 30.41 2.57
CA LEU A 33 -9.17 31.40 2.04
C LEU A 33 -9.59 32.86 2.33
N SER A 34 -10.63 33.08 3.13
CA SER A 34 -11.06 34.43 3.52
C SER A 34 -9.96 35.17 4.26
N ALA A 35 -9.57 36.34 3.74
CA ALA A 35 -8.54 37.17 4.35
C ALA A 35 -8.96 37.67 5.74
N ILE A 36 -7.98 37.89 6.62
CA ILE A 36 -8.21 38.52 7.92
C ILE A 36 -8.84 39.91 7.71
N GLY A 37 -9.90 40.20 8.46
CA GLY A 37 -10.70 41.42 8.35
C GLY A 37 -11.92 41.30 7.44
N THR A 38 -12.11 40.18 6.74
CA THR A 38 -13.31 39.96 5.91
C THR A 38 -14.57 39.98 6.77
N SER A 39 -15.54 40.81 6.39
CA SER A 39 -16.85 40.89 7.05
C SER A 39 -17.75 39.73 6.58
N ILE A 40 -18.22 38.93 7.53
CA ILE A 40 -19.06 37.75 7.27
C ILE A 40 -20.54 38.15 7.23
N ILE A 41 -21.00 38.89 8.23
CA ILE A 41 -22.39 39.34 8.34
C ILE A 41 -22.50 40.59 9.22
N GLN A 42 -23.53 41.38 8.94
CA GLN A 42 -23.92 42.57 9.70
C GLN A 42 -25.24 42.30 10.43
N LEU A 43 -25.21 42.07 11.76
CA LEU A 43 -26.41 41.67 12.52
C LEU A 43 -27.45 42.80 12.63
N LEU A 44 -27.01 44.06 12.61
CA LEU A 44 -27.91 45.22 12.65
C LEU A 44 -28.86 45.29 11.44
N ASP A 45 -28.50 44.68 10.30
CA ASP A 45 -29.34 44.68 9.10
C ASP A 45 -30.53 43.70 9.22
N ILE A 46 -30.48 42.79 10.21
CA ILE A 46 -31.44 41.71 10.41
C ILE A 46 -32.34 42.00 11.61
N LEU A 47 -31.81 42.65 12.63
CA LEU A 47 -32.52 42.96 13.86
C LEU A 47 -33.35 44.25 13.73
N PRO A 48 -34.45 44.38 14.51
CA PRO A 48 -35.21 45.63 14.51
C PRO A 48 -34.36 46.79 15.03
N SER A 49 -34.64 48.00 14.56
CA SER A 49 -33.90 49.20 14.94
C SER A 49 -33.96 49.43 16.46
N SER A 50 -32.80 49.35 17.12
CA SER A 50 -32.62 49.54 18.56
C SER A 50 -31.13 49.81 18.88
N ASN A 51 -30.82 50.20 20.11
CA ASN A 51 -29.45 50.31 20.61
C ASN A 51 -28.99 48.93 21.07
N TRP A 52 -28.40 48.16 20.17
CA TRP A 52 -27.95 46.81 20.44
C TRP A 52 -26.52 46.77 20.98
N GLU A 53 -26.30 45.94 21.98
CA GLU A 53 -24.99 45.48 22.41
C GLU A 53 -24.87 43.97 22.13
N PHE A 54 -23.76 43.59 21.49
CA PHE A 54 -23.52 42.22 21.06
C PHE A 54 -22.37 41.58 21.82
N SER A 55 -22.52 40.30 22.18
CA SER A 55 -21.44 39.51 22.80
C SER A 55 -21.53 38.04 22.43
N PHE A 56 -20.37 37.39 22.23
CA PHE A 56 -20.32 35.95 22.02
C PHE A 56 -20.62 35.18 23.31
N LEU A 57 -21.62 34.30 23.25
CA LEU A 57 -21.91 33.28 24.27
C LEU A 57 -21.00 32.05 24.14
N THR A 58 -20.33 31.89 23.00
CA THR A 58 -19.54 30.71 22.64
C THR A 58 -18.20 30.56 23.36
N GLN A 59 -17.63 29.36 23.19
CA GLN A 59 -16.32 28.91 23.67
C GLN A 59 -15.17 29.84 23.28
N THR A 60 -14.11 29.84 24.08
CA THR A 60 -12.91 30.68 23.92
C THR A 60 -12.17 30.46 22.60
N LEU A 61 -12.14 29.24 22.08
CA LEU A 61 -11.48 28.89 20.82
C LEU A 61 -12.12 29.57 19.60
N ILE A 62 -13.44 29.70 19.57
CA ILE A 62 -14.12 30.37 18.44
C ILE A 62 -13.75 31.87 18.38
N LYS A 63 -13.51 32.49 19.54
CA LYS A 63 -13.08 33.90 19.67
C LYS A 63 -11.65 34.15 19.17
N SER A 64 -10.86 33.10 18.86
CA SER A 64 -9.57 33.27 18.17
C SER A 64 -9.74 33.44 16.66
N TYR A 65 -10.82 32.92 16.07
CA TYR A 65 -11.06 32.95 14.62
C TYR A 65 -12.03 34.04 14.18
N PHE A 66 -12.98 34.43 15.04
CA PHE A 66 -13.96 35.46 14.73
C PHE A 66 -13.91 36.62 15.73
N LEU A 67 -14.09 37.83 15.23
CA LEU A 67 -14.28 39.04 16.03
C LEU A 67 -15.70 39.56 15.79
N LEU A 68 -16.35 40.02 16.85
CA LEU A 68 -17.68 40.63 16.83
C LEU A 68 -17.52 42.06 17.31
N ASP A 69 -17.89 43.03 16.47
CA ASP A 69 -18.05 44.41 16.87
C ASP A 69 -19.27 44.51 17.77
N ASP A 70 -19.06 44.91 19.03
CA ASP A 70 -20.07 44.90 20.08
C ASP A 70 -21.16 45.96 19.89
N LEU A 71 -20.89 47.01 19.11
CA LEU A 71 -21.84 48.08 18.82
C LEU A 71 -22.45 47.95 17.42
N LYS A 72 -21.65 47.53 16.43
CA LYS A 72 -22.13 47.39 15.04
C LYS A 72 -22.71 46.02 14.75
N GLY A 73 -22.45 45.00 15.58
CA GLY A 73 -22.88 43.63 15.31
C GLY A 73 -22.25 43.03 14.04
N THR A 74 -21.14 43.59 13.58
CA THR A 74 -20.37 43.06 12.43
C THR A 74 -19.52 41.90 12.92
N ILE A 75 -19.61 40.74 12.25
CA ILE A 75 -18.71 39.62 12.50
C ILE A 75 -17.63 39.61 11.43
N ILE A 76 -16.37 39.63 11.84
CA ILE A 76 -15.21 39.62 10.94
C ILE A 76 -14.30 38.42 11.20
N VAL A 77 -13.63 37.97 10.16
CA VAL A 77 -12.55 36.98 10.24
C VAL A 77 -11.36 37.60 10.98
N LYS A 78 -10.94 37.01 12.09
CA LYS A 78 -9.86 37.50 12.95
C LYS A 78 -8.53 36.81 12.69
N ASN A 79 -8.57 35.55 12.27
CA ASN A 79 -7.39 34.75 11.95
C ASN A 79 -7.66 33.91 10.69
N LEU A 80 -6.60 33.40 10.06
CA LEU A 80 -6.71 32.50 8.92
C LEU A 80 -7.62 31.32 9.28
N LEU A 81 -8.53 31.02 8.36
CA LEU A 81 -9.39 29.85 8.43
C LEU A 81 -8.71 28.76 7.61
N ASP A 82 -8.64 27.56 8.18
CA ASP A 82 -8.09 26.36 7.57
C ASP A 82 -9.04 25.26 8.05
N ARG A 83 -9.87 24.75 7.15
CA ARG A 83 -10.99 23.87 7.43
C ARG A 83 -10.46 22.55 8.00
N GLU A 84 -9.36 22.03 7.49
CA GLU A 84 -8.72 20.81 7.95
C GLU A 84 -8.28 20.96 9.40
N ASN A 85 -7.70 22.11 9.76
CA ASN A 85 -7.31 22.41 11.12
C ASN A 85 -8.51 22.70 12.04
N LEU A 86 -9.50 23.47 11.57
CA LEU A 86 -10.73 23.75 12.31
C LEU A 86 -11.48 22.46 12.67
N CYS A 87 -11.55 21.52 11.74
CA CYS A 87 -12.19 20.23 11.96
C CYS A 87 -11.35 19.33 12.89
N ARG A 88 -10.00 19.36 12.80
CA ARG A 88 -9.09 18.68 13.73
C ARG A 88 -9.22 19.20 15.18
N LEU A 89 -9.53 20.48 15.34
CA LEU A 89 -9.84 21.10 16.62
C LEU A 89 -11.27 20.80 17.11
N ASN A 90 -12.02 19.94 16.39
CA ASN A 90 -13.42 19.58 16.65
C ASN A 90 -14.38 20.79 16.65
N LEU A 91 -14.04 21.88 15.94
CA LEU A 91 -14.94 23.03 15.79
C LEU A 91 -16.02 22.78 14.75
N CYS A 92 -15.80 21.83 13.85
CA CYS A 92 -16.73 21.40 12.81
C CYS A 92 -16.43 19.95 12.35
N SER A 93 -17.17 19.42 11.36
CA SER A 93 -16.98 18.06 10.83
C SER A 93 -15.89 17.99 9.76
N CYS A 94 -15.00 17.00 9.83
CA CYS A 94 -14.02 16.69 8.77
C CYS A 94 -14.59 15.81 7.65
N LEU A 95 -15.70 15.10 7.89
CA LEU A 95 -16.23 14.09 6.96
C LEU A 95 -17.32 14.63 6.03
N ASN A 96 -18.03 15.65 6.50
CA ASN A 96 -19.14 16.28 5.79
C ASN A 96 -18.84 17.79 5.72
N GLN A 97 -19.86 18.64 5.85
CA GLN A 97 -19.70 20.09 5.86
C GLN A 97 -19.08 20.62 7.17
N CYS A 98 -18.13 21.54 7.05
CA CYS A 98 -17.57 22.26 8.20
C CYS A 98 -18.52 23.40 8.62
N LEU A 99 -19.47 23.08 9.51
CA LEU A 99 -20.45 24.04 10.02
C LEU A 99 -20.08 24.51 11.44
N ILE A 100 -19.59 25.74 11.57
CA ILE A 100 -19.32 26.38 12.86
C ILE A 100 -20.59 27.08 13.34
N LYS A 101 -20.99 26.88 14.60
CA LYS A 101 -22.16 27.56 15.19
C LYS A 101 -21.72 28.65 16.15
N LEU A 102 -22.07 29.89 15.83
CA LEU A 102 -21.88 31.04 16.70
C LEU A 102 -23.18 31.34 17.47
N GLU A 103 -23.12 31.26 18.79
CA GLU A 103 -24.16 31.77 19.69
C GLU A 103 -23.80 33.18 20.17
N ILE A 104 -24.69 34.12 19.89
CA ILE A 104 -24.48 35.55 20.12
C ILE A 104 -25.63 36.06 20.97
N ASN A 105 -25.28 36.73 22.05
CA ASN A 105 -26.22 37.48 22.86
C ASN A 105 -26.34 38.88 22.26
N ALA A 106 -27.55 39.29 21.92
CA ALA A 106 -27.89 40.65 21.47
C ALA A 106 -28.87 41.24 22.47
N ILE A 107 -28.46 42.29 23.16
CA ILE A 107 -29.28 42.94 24.19
C ILE A 107 -29.51 44.39 23.80
N SER A 108 -30.74 44.87 24.00
CA SER A 108 -31.06 46.29 23.98
C SER A 108 -31.91 46.65 25.20
N ASP A 109 -32.30 47.91 25.31
CA ASP A 109 -33.16 48.39 26.40
C ASP A 109 -34.51 47.64 26.51
N ILE A 110 -34.97 47.01 25.43
CA ILE A 110 -36.32 46.43 25.32
C ILE A 110 -36.28 44.94 24.91
N TYR A 111 -35.24 44.51 24.21
CA TYR A 111 -35.14 43.16 23.65
C TYR A 111 -33.91 42.41 24.17
N SER A 112 -34.02 41.09 24.28
CA SER A 112 -32.88 40.21 24.51
C SER A 112 -33.01 39.02 23.57
N TYR A 113 -32.06 38.87 22.67
CA TYR A 113 -32.05 37.77 21.71
C TYR A 113 -30.81 36.91 21.88
N ILE A 114 -31.02 35.60 21.79
CA ILE A 114 -29.93 34.63 21.59
C ILE A 114 -29.98 34.26 20.12
N LEU A 115 -28.99 34.73 19.37
CA LEU A 115 -28.85 34.46 17.95
C LEU A 115 -27.97 33.22 17.77
N SER A 116 -28.46 32.24 17.03
CA SER A 116 -27.68 31.11 16.56
C SER A 116 -27.37 31.31 15.09
N LEU A 117 -26.12 31.66 14.79
CA LEU A 117 -25.58 31.85 13.46
C LEU A 117 -24.75 30.64 13.03
N PRO A 118 -25.24 29.81 12.09
CA PRO A 118 -24.42 28.81 11.44
C PRO A 118 -23.52 29.47 10.37
N ILE A 119 -22.22 29.23 10.44
CA ILE A 119 -21.25 29.59 9.41
C ILE A 119 -20.77 28.30 8.74
N LEU A 120 -21.02 28.17 7.44
CA LEU A 120 -20.49 27.10 6.61
C LEU A 120 -19.14 27.53 6.06
N ILE A 121 -18.08 26.83 6.49
CA ILE A 121 -16.75 26.97 5.90
C ILE A 121 -16.68 26.10 4.65
N TYR A 122 -16.46 26.72 3.50
CA TYR A 122 -16.23 26.01 2.24
C TYR A 122 -14.78 25.57 2.13
N ASP A 123 -14.66 24.33 1.69
CA ASP A 123 -13.41 23.64 1.34
C ASP A 123 -12.86 24.17 0.02
N GLU A 124 -11.56 24.38 -0.01
CA GLU A 124 -10.75 24.79 -1.15
C GLU A 124 -9.74 23.68 -1.42
N ASN A 125 -9.37 23.47 -2.68
CA ASN A 125 -8.35 22.47 -3.03
C ASN A 125 -6.94 23.04 -2.77
N ASP A 126 -6.54 23.07 -1.50
CA ASP A 126 -5.25 23.59 -1.03
C ASP A 126 -4.32 22.51 -0.44
N ASN A 127 -4.81 21.27 -0.30
CA ASN A 127 -3.97 20.12 0.03
C ASN A 127 -3.67 19.28 -1.23
N TYR A 128 -2.54 18.61 -1.20
CA TYR A 128 -2.16 17.66 -2.25
C TYR A 128 -2.30 16.25 -1.73
N CYS A 129 -2.77 15.34 -2.58
CA CYS A 129 -2.77 13.93 -2.21
C CYS A 129 -1.34 13.39 -2.01
N TYR A 130 -1.18 12.37 -1.16
CA TYR A 130 0.08 11.66 -1.00
C TYR A 130 -0.11 10.20 -0.55
N PHE A 131 0.87 9.35 -0.86
CA PHE A 131 1.01 8.03 -0.24
C PHE A 131 1.96 8.11 0.95
N LEU A 132 1.80 7.23 1.94
CA LEU A 132 2.69 7.20 3.11
C LEU A 132 4.14 6.82 2.75
N ASN A 133 4.32 6.06 1.66
CA ASN A 133 5.61 5.61 1.18
C ASN A 133 5.74 5.94 -0.31
N ASP A 134 6.97 6.10 -0.80
CA ASP A 134 7.27 6.26 -2.23
C ASP A 134 7.36 4.90 -2.96
N ILE A 135 7.65 3.84 -2.21
CA ILE A 135 7.80 2.47 -2.72
C ILE A 135 7.04 1.50 -1.81
N TYR A 136 6.27 0.61 -2.42
CA TYR A 136 5.54 -0.46 -1.74
C TYR A 136 5.95 -1.83 -2.29
N TYR A 137 6.44 -2.70 -1.41
CA TYR A 137 6.89 -4.05 -1.78
C TYR A 137 5.79 -5.08 -1.54
N ILE A 138 5.60 -5.97 -2.51
CA ILE A 138 4.66 -7.08 -2.43
C ILE A 138 5.40 -8.35 -2.79
N ASN A 139 5.34 -9.38 -1.94
CA ASN A 139 5.93 -10.68 -2.22
C ASN A 139 4.80 -11.71 -2.39
N ILE A 140 4.77 -12.41 -3.53
CA ILE A 140 3.81 -13.48 -3.81
C ILE A 140 4.51 -14.68 -4.43
N THR A 141 4.00 -15.89 -4.20
CA THR A 141 4.53 -17.09 -4.83
C THR A 141 4.08 -17.20 -6.28
N GLU A 142 4.86 -17.86 -7.14
CA GLU A 142 4.46 -18.07 -8.54
C GLU A 142 3.25 -18.98 -8.70
N ASN A 143 3.07 -19.93 -7.78
CA ASN A 143 1.90 -20.82 -7.73
C ASN A 143 0.63 -20.18 -7.13
N ILE A 144 0.63 -18.85 -6.93
CA ILE A 144 -0.53 -18.12 -6.43
C ILE A 144 -1.77 -18.36 -7.30
N GLN A 145 -2.92 -18.51 -6.66
CA GLN A 145 -4.15 -18.85 -7.37
C GLN A 145 -4.63 -17.72 -8.30
N LEU A 146 -5.14 -18.09 -9.47
CA LEU A 146 -5.81 -17.15 -10.36
C LEU A 146 -7.00 -16.49 -9.67
N ASN A 147 -7.27 -15.25 -10.05
CA ASN A 147 -8.27 -14.35 -9.46
C ASN A 147 -7.99 -13.94 -8.01
N THR A 148 -6.80 -14.22 -7.48
CA THR A 148 -6.39 -13.66 -6.19
C THR A 148 -6.31 -12.14 -6.29
N ARG A 149 -6.95 -11.45 -5.33
CA ARG A 149 -7.00 -10.00 -5.23
C ARG A 149 -5.96 -9.50 -4.23
N ILE A 150 -4.98 -8.74 -4.72
CA ILE A 150 -3.97 -8.07 -3.91
C ILE A 150 -4.43 -6.63 -3.66
N ILE A 151 -4.86 -6.34 -2.43
CA ILE A 151 -5.30 -4.99 -2.04
C ILE A 151 -4.09 -4.05 -2.03
N LEU A 152 -4.28 -2.87 -2.62
CA LEU A 152 -3.29 -1.82 -2.66
C LEU A 152 -3.53 -0.75 -1.58
N PRO A 153 -2.47 -0.07 -1.11
CA PRO A 153 -2.59 1.05 -0.20
C PRO A 153 -3.38 2.20 -0.83
N ILE A 154 -4.09 2.96 0.00
CA ILE A 154 -4.81 4.17 -0.43
C ILE A 154 -3.94 5.42 -0.23
N ALA A 155 -4.18 6.44 -1.04
CA ALA A 155 -3.60 7.75 -0.83
C ALA A 155 -4.39 8.52 0.22
N TYR A 156 -3.79 9.58 0.76
CA TYR A 156 -4.37 10.48 1.73
C TYR A 156 -4.50 11.87 1.14
N ASP A 157 -5.67 12.46 1.34
CA ASP A 157 -6.00 13.81 0.94
C ASP A 157 -7.07 14.31 1.93
N PRO A 158 -6.78 15.36 2.72
CA PRO A 158 -7.66 15.82 3.77
C PRO A 158 -8.84 16.66 3.25
N ASP A 159 -8.82 17.11 2.00
CA ASP A 159 -9.88 17.94 1.40
C ASP A 159 -11.22 17.18 1.35
N LEU A 160 -12.31 17.90 1.11
CA LEU A 160 -13.63 17.27 0.93
C LEU A 160 -13.87 16.89 -0.53
N PRO A 161 -14.77 15.91 -0.80
CA PRO A 161 -15.25 15.70 -2.15
C PRO A 161 -15.88 16.98 -2.72
N PRO A 162 -15.59 17.36 -3.97
CA PRO A 162 -14.85 16.59 -4.99
C PRO A 162 -13.35 16.93 -5.08
N ASN A 163 -12.81 17.74 -4.17
CA ASN A 163 -11.42 18.18 -4.19
C ASN A 163 -10.45 17.08 -3.79
N ASN A 164 -10.90 16.12 -2.97
CA ASN A 164 -10.10 14.98 -2.56
C ASN A 164 -9.89 13.91 -3.64
N ILE A 165 -9.26 12.79 -3.26
CA ILE A 165 -9.03 11.63 -4.13
C ILE A 165 -10.36 11.06 -4.68
N GLN A 166 -10.46 11.02 -6.01
CA GLN A 166 -11.64 10.52 -6.71
C GLN A 166 -11.46 9.10 -7.26
N SER A 167 -10.24 8.73 -7.68
CA SER A 167 -9.99 7.42 -8.30
C SER A 167 -8.52 7.04 -8.27
N TYR A 168 -8.21 5.80 -8.60
CA TYR A 168 -6.85 5.28 -8.72
C TYR A 168 -6.59 4.72 -10.11
N TYR A 169 -5.33 4.65 -10.52
CA TYR A 169 -4.93 4.08 -11.81
C TYR A 169 -3.47 3.64 -11.81
N LEU A 170 -3.11 2.83 -12.81
CA LEU A 170 -1.73 2.49 -13.14
C LEU A 170 -1.33 3.25 -14.41
N LEU A 171 -0.19 3.95 -14.40
CA LEU A 171 0.26 4.74 -15.56
C LEU A 171 0.59 3.87 -16.78
N GLU A 172 1.22 2.73 -16.56
CA GLU A 172 1.56 1.75 -17.59
C GLU A 172 1.19 0.36 -17.08
N ASN A 173 0.15 -0.26 -17.67
CA ASN A 173 -0.21 -1.64 -17.37
C ASN A 173 -0.07 -2.53 -18.62
N ASN A 174 1.17 -2.82 -18.99
CA ASN A 174 1.49 -3.70 -20.10
C ASN A 174 1.63 -5.17 -19.69
N ASN A 175 1.46 -5.48 -18.41
CA ASN A 175 1.56 -6.83 -17.88
C ASN A 175 0.21 -7.54 -18.07
N LYS A 176 0.20 -8.61 -18.87
CA LYS A 176 -1.03 -9.37 -19.19
C LYS A 176 -1.50 -10.23 -18.02
N GLU A 177 -0.59 -10.50 -17.08
CA GLU A 177 -0.80 -11.32 -15.91
C GLU A 177 -1.68 -10.64 -14.86
N PHE A 178 -1.90 -9.32 -14.98
CA PHE A 178 -2.53 -8.50 -13.96
C PHE A 178 -3.66 -7.63 -14.51
N TYR A 179 -4.80 -7.66 -13.82
CA TYR A 179 -5.91 -6.73 -14.00
C TYR A 179 -5.96 -5.76 -12.83
N PHE A 180 -6.04 -4.45 -13.12
CA PHE A 180 -6.21 -3.43 -12.10
C PHE A 180 -7.70 -3.15 -11.86
N ASP A 181 -8.16 -3.41 -10.64
CA ASP A 181 -9.50 -3.03 -10.18
C ASP A 181 -9.44 -1.76 -9.33
N ASN A 182 -10.05 -0.70 -9.85
CA ASN A 182 -10.12 0.62 -9.26
C ASN A 182 -11.23 0.76 -8.19
N GLN A 183 -12.03 -0.28 -7.93
CA GLN A 183 -13.01 -0.22 -6.85
C GLN A 183 -12.32 -0.10 -5.50
N LEU A 184 -12.78 0.82 -4.64
CA LEU A 184 -12.27 0.96 -3.28
C LEU A 184 -12.59 -0.29 -2.43
N PRO A 185 -11.60 -0.94 -1.80
CA PRO A 185 -10.17 -0.65 -1.86
C PRO A 185 -9.53 -1.17 -3.16
N PRO A 186 -8.71 -0.34 -3.84
CA PRO A 186 -8.14 -0.65 -5.14
C PRO A 186 -7.23 -1.87 -5.05
N SER A 187 -7.12 -2.62 -6.15
CA SER A 187 -6.40 -3.88 -6.12
C SER A 187 -5.82 -4.30 -7.46
N ILE A 188 -4.82 -5.17 -7.40
CA ILE A 188 -4.31 -5.92 -8.54
C ILE A 188 -4.85 -7.35 -8.44
N ILE A 189 -5.49 -7.84 -9.50
CA ILE A 189 -6.04 -9.19 -9.62
C ILE A 189 -5.16 -9.99 -10.58
N ILE A 190 -4.78 -11.20 -10.18
CA ILE A 190 -3.96 -12.10 -10.97
C ILE A 190 -4.84 -12.84 -11.98
N ILE A 191 -4.59 -12.67 -13.27
CA ILE A 191 -5.44 -13.23 -14.34
C ILE A 191 -4.70 -14.23 -15.24
N GLU A 192 -3.37 -14.30 -15.17
CA GLU A 192 -2.57 -15.37 -15.78
C GLU A 192 -1.63 -15.98 -14.73
N GLN A 193 -1.17 -17.21 -14.98
CA GLN A 193 -0.21 -17.87 -14.10
C GLN A 193 1.11 -17.11 -14.11
N LEU A 194 1.74 -17.00 -12.95
CA LEU A 194 3.05 -16.39 -12.80
C LEU A 194 4.10 -17.50 -12.90
N ASP A 195 5.27 -17.13 -13.41
CA ASP A 195 6.42 -18.02 -13.61
C ASP A 195 7.65 -17.17 -13.29
N ARG A 196 8.33 -17.51 -12.19
CA ARG A 196 9.47 -16.75 -11.70
C ARG A 196 10.67 -16.92 -12.63
N GLU A 197 10.86 -18.10 -13.22
CA GLU A 197 11.93 -18.42 -14.17
C GLU A 197 11.81 -17.56 -15.44
N LEU A 198 10.59 -17.20 -15.84
CA LEU A 198 10.34 -16.23 -16.91
C LEU A 198 10.49 -14.78 -16.44
N LYS A 199 9.90 -14.42 -15.28
CA LYS A 199 9.92 -13.04 -14.78
C LYS A 199 9.78 -12.93 -13.26
N GLU A 200 10.88 -12.62 -12.59
CA GLU A 200 10.94 -12.52 -11.12
C GLU A 200 10.31 -11.25 -10.51
N LYS A 201 10.14 -10.17 -11.28
CA LYS A 201 9.70 -8.86 -10.75
C LYS A 201 8.81 -8.09 -11.70
N TYR A 202 7.83 -7.41 -11.11
CA TYR A 202 6.92 -6.48 -11.77
C TYR A 202 6.97 -5.12 -11.09
N TYR A 203 6.95 -4.07 -11.90
CA TYR A 203 6.98 -2.68 -11.45
C TYR A 203 5.71 -2.01 -11.93
N PHE A 204 5.03 -1.30 -11.02
CA PHE A 204 3.86 -0.52 -11.36
C PHE A 204 4.01 0.90 -10.82
N ASP A 205 3.76 1.89 -11.67
CA ASP A 205 3.59 3.27 -11.24
C ASP A 205 2.11 3.50 -10.93
N TYR A 206 1.79 3.47 -9.63
CA TYR A 206 0.43 3.49 -9.10
C TYR A 206 0.09 4.88 -8.57
N CYS A 207 -1.00 5.46 -9.07
CA CYS A 207 -1.36 6.84 -8.80
C CYS A 207 -2.79 6.97 -8.27
N ALA A 208 -3.00 7.99 -7.44
CA ALA A 208 -4.31 8.48 -7.06
C ALA A 208 -4.59 9.79 -7.79
N TYR A 209 -5.81 9.93 -8.30
CA TYR A 209 -6.30 11.08 -9.02
C TYR A 209 -7.13 11.98 -8.09
N GLU A 210 -6.78 13.26 -8.05
CA GLU A 210 -7.38 14.31 -7.21
C GLU A 210 -8.22 15.27 -8.08
N GLY A 211 -9.38 15.69 -7.56
CA GLY A 211 -10.14 16.83 -8.10
C GLY A 211 -10.96 16.61 -9.39
N ILE A 212 -11.53 17.70 -9.90
CA ILE A 212 -12.33 17.72 -11.14
C ILE A 212 -11.45 18.16 -12.33
N TYR A 213 -11.49 17.33 -13.39
CA TYR A 213 -10.89 17.34 -14.75
C TYR A 213 -9.99 18.48 -15.29
N GLU A 214 -9.98 19.71 -14.77
CA GLU A 214 -9.32 20.86 -15.39
C GLU A 214 -7.91 21.18 -14.83
N LYS A 215 -7.56 20.72 -13.64
CA LYS A 215 -6.19 20.74 -13.11
C LYS A 215 -5.83 19.35 -12.60
N GLN A 216 -5.24 18.56 -13.48
CA GLN A 216 -4.83 17.18 -13.18
C GLN A 216 -3.78 17.20 -12.07
N ARG A 217 -4.20 16.94 -10.83
CA ARG A 217 -3.31 16.65 -9.72
C ARG A 217 -3.36 15.17 -9.44
N SER A 218 -2.18 14.59 -9.26
CA SER A 218 -2.04 13.20 -8.86
C SER A 218 -0.80 13.04 -8.02
N CYS A 219 -0.87 12.06 -7.13
CA CYS A 219 0.24 11.56 -6.37
C CYS A 219 0.45 10.11 -6.76
N CYS A 220 1.71 9.70 -6.85
CA CYS A 220 2.09 8.37 -7.33
C CYS A 220 3.07 7.72 -6.38
N MET A 221 3.05 6.39 -6.35
CA MET A 221 3.96 5.52 -5.63
C MET A 221 4.37 4.37 -6.55
N LYS A 222 5.59 3.86 -6.37
CA LYS A 222 6.07 2.66 -7.07
C LYS A 222 5.67 1.41 -6.31
N ILE A 223 5.02 0.46 -6.98
CA ILE A 223 4.82 -0.88 -6.45
C ILE A 223 5.88 -1.79 -7.08
N ILE A 224 6.60 -2.52 -6.23
CA ILE A 224 7.54 -3.56 -6.63
C ILE A 224 6.98 -4.89 -6.17
N LEU A 225 6.45 -5.65 -7.10
CA LEU A 225 5.94 -6.99 -6.87
C LEU A 225 7.02 -8.01 -7.21
N ILE A 226 7.42 -8.80 -6.22
CA ILE A 226 8.48 -9.79 -6.29
C ILE A 226 7.83 -11.17 -6.25
N ILE A 227 8.15 -11.99 -7.24
CA ILE A 227 7.73 -13.39 -7.30
C ILE A 227 8.71 -14.21 -6.48
N THR A 228 8.20 -14.93 -5.49
CA THR A 228 8.97 -15.86 -4.66
C THR A 228 8.88 -17.26 -5.25
N ASP A 229 10.03 -17.90 -5.29
CA ASP A 229 10.27 -19.21 -5.88
C ASP A 229 9.53 -20.36 -5.18
N ILE A 230 9.05 -21.29 -5.98
CA ILE A 230 8.53 -22.61 -5.63
C ILE A 230 9.36 -23.62 -6.41
N ASN A 231 9.69 -24.75 -5.78
CA ASN A 231 10.39 -25.85 -6.44
C ASN A 231 9.43 -26.59 -7.41
N ASP A 232 9.25 -26.05 -8.61
CA ASP A 232 8.36 -26.61 -9.64
C ASP A 232 9.10 -27.09 -10.88
N ASN A 233 10.41 -26.85 -10.97
CA ASN A 233 11.28 -27.46 -11.94
C ASN A 233 12.03 -28.66 -11.34
N SER A 234 12.83 -29.31 -12.18
CA SER A 234 13.68 -30.41 -11.76
C SER A 234 14.94 -30.39 -12.61
N ALA A 235 16.05 -30.77 -12.00
CA ALA A 235 17.36 -30.76 -12.61
C ALA A 235 17.37 -31.49 -13.97
N LYS A 236 17.94 -30.90 -15.01
CA LYS A 236 18.09 -31.51 -16.35
C LYS A 236 19.55 -31.66 -16.70
N PHE A 237 19.98 -32.82 -17.16
CA PHE A 237 21.37 -33.02 -17.55
C PHE A 237 21.67 -32.30 -18.87
N GLN A 238 22.81 -31.61 -18.93
CA GLN A 238 23.23 -30.83 -20.10
C GLN A 238 23.34 -31.70 -21.37
N TYR A 239 23.65 -32.98 -21.20
CA TYR A 239 23.90 -33.92 -22.29
C TYR A 239 22.70 -34.85 -22.58
N ASP A 240 21.47 -34.52 -22.13
CA ASP A 240 20.31 -35.40 -22.31
C ASP A 240 20.06 -35.83 -23.76
N GLN A 241 20.42 -34.99 -24.74
CA GLN A 241 20.30 -35.31 -26.17
C GLN A 241 21.41 -36.25 -26.71
N GLN A 242 22.44 -36.55 -25.91
CA GLN A 242 23.63 -37.34 -26.29
C GLN A 242 23.76 -38.64 -25.49
N LEU A 243 22.66 -39.10 -24.88
CA LEU A 243 22.64 -40.29 -24.02
C LEU A 243 22.39 -41.61 -24.79
N PRO A 244 22.92 -42.75 -24.30
CA PRO A 244 23.85 -42.87 -23.17
C PRO A 244 25.25 -42.37 -23.54
N LEU A 245 25.96 -41.79 -22.56
CA LEU A 245 27.30 -41.30 -22.82
C LEU A 245 28.30 -42.45 -22.75
N ILE A 246 29.08 -42.67 -23.81
CA ILE A 246 30.04 -43.77 -23.89
C ILE A 246 31.47 -43.25 -23.74
N LEU A 247 32.20 -43.77 -22.74
CA LEU A 247 33.62 -43.50 -22.51
C LEU A 247 34.44 -44.75 -22.80
N ASN A 248 35.42 -44.63 -23.69
CA ASN A 248 36.39 -45.69 -23.95
C ASN A 248 37.66 -45.41 -23.13
N LEU A 249 38.00 -46.31 -22.21
CA LEU A 249 39.17 -46.16 -21.34
C LEU A 249 40.13 -47.33 -21.54
N SER A 250 41.44 -47.07 -21.54
CA SER A 250 42.43 -48.14 -21.48
C SER A 250 42.46 -48.73 -20.07
N GLU A 251 42.72 -50.03 -19.93
CA GLU A 251 42.96 -50.63 -18.60
C GLU A 251 44.15 -49.98 -17.85
N LEU A 252 45.08 -49.38 -18.60
CA LEU A 252 46.24 -48.65 -18.07
C LEU A 252 45.91 -47.23 -17.60
N THR A 253 44.63 -46.82 -17.62
CA THR A 253 44.21 -45.50 -17.13
C THR A 253 44.65 -45.32 -15.67
N PRO A 254 45.45 -44.29 -15.34
CA PRO A 254 45.94 -44.09 -13.98
C PRO A 254 44.81 -43.94 -12.97
N ILE A 255 45.04 -44.38 -11.74
CA ILE A 255 44.12 -44.08 -10.63
C ILE A 255 44.10 -42.56 -10.37
N ASN A 256 42.99 -42.09 -9.79
CA ASN A 256 42.67 -40.69 -9.54
C ASN A 256 42.49 -39.82 -10.79
N THR A 257 42.32 -40.43 -11.97
CA THR A 257 41.91 -39.69 -13.18
C THR A 257 40.44 -39.30 -13.07
N GLU A 258 40.15 -38.03 -13.33
CA GLU A 258 38.79 -37.57 -13.62
C GLU A 258 38.39 -38.03 -15.02
N LEU A 259 37.38 -38.89 -15.09
CA LEU A 259 36.91 -39.52 -16.32
C LEU A 259 35.96 -38.61 -17.08
N ILE A 260 35.02 -38.01 -16.34
CA ILE A 260 34.06 -37.05 -16.85
C ILE A 260 33.47 -36.22 -15.71
N GLN A 261 33.10 -34.98 -16.02
CA GLN A 261 32.26 -34.15 -15.18
C GLN A 261 30.81 -34.13 -15.67
N MET A 262 29.90 -34.65 -14.86
CA MET A 262 28.46 -34.54 -15.10
C MET A 262 27.99 -33.12 -14.82
N LYS A 263 27.11 -32.61 -15.68
CA LYS A 263 26.49 -31.28 -15.52
C LYS A 263 24.99 -31.39 -15.69
N ALA A 264 24.28 -30.81 -14.74
CA ALA A 264 22.83 -30.65 -14.74
C ALA A 264 22.50 -29.21 -14.33
N PHE A 265 21.32 -28.75 -14.74
CA PHE A 265 20.83 -27.40 -14.50
C PHE A 265 19.39 -27.46 -14.02
N ASP A 266 19.08 -26.65 -13.03
CA ASP A 266 17.75 -26.44 -12.49
C ASP A 266 17.52 -24.92 -12.45
N PRO A 267 16.48 -24.39 -13.10
CA PRO A 267 16.24 -22.95 -13.19
C PRO A 267 15.74 -22.32 -11.89
N ASP A 268 15.30 -23.13 -10.91
CA ASP A 268 14.74 -22.66 -9.65
C ASP A 268 15.78 -21.90 -8.79
N TYR A 269 15.32 -21.06 -7.86
CA TYR A 269 16.19 -20.16 -7.11
C TYR A 269 16.74 -20.79 -5.83
N GLY A 270 18.02 -20.55 -5.57
CA GLY A 270 18.66 -20.92 -4.30
C GLY A 270 18.71 -22.43 -4.10
N HIS A 271 18.14 -22.93 -3.01
CA HIS A 271 18.16 -24.37 -2.70
C HIS A 271 17.31 -25.20 -3.68
N ASN A 272 16.23 -24.62 -4.21
CA ASN A 272 15.36 -25.28 -5.17
C ASN A 272 16.08 -25.55 -6.50
N GLY A 273 17.07 -24.73 -6.87
CA GLY A 273 17.94 -25.00 -8.02
C GLY A 273 19.29 -25.67 -7.69
N GLN A 274 19.57 -25.95 -6.42
CA GLN A 274 20.89 -26.42 -6.01
C GLN A 274 21.03 -27.93 -6.14
N ILE A 275 21.85 -28.38 -7.10
CA ILE A 275 21.93 -29.79 -7.47
C ILE A 275 22.96 -30.57 -6.63
N ILE A 276 22.58 -31.80 -6.29
CA ILE A 276 23.44 -32.84 -5.73
C ILE A 276 23.47 -34.06 -6.66
N TYR A 277 24.68 -34.54 -6.94
CA TYR A 277 24.90 -35.75 -7.72
C TYR A 277 25.12 -36.98 -6.83
N THR A 278 24.49 -38.10 -7.19
CA THR A 278 24.71 -39.39 -6.53
C THR A 278 24.67 -40.53 -7.55
N PHE A 279 25.29 -41.67 -7.26
CA PHE A 279 24.98 -42.88 -8.01
C PHE A 279 23.58 -43.35 -7.65
N SER A 280 22.82 -43.82 -8.63
CA SER A 280 21.48 -44.36 -8.37
C SER A 280 21.57 -45.60 -7.48
N LYS A 281 20.45 -45.96 -6.84
CA LYS A 281 20.36 -47.20 -6.05
C LYS A 281 20.73 -48.44 -6.86
N TRP A 282 20.45 -48.44 -8.16
CA TRP A 282 20.81 -49.55 -9.05
C TRP A 282 22.33 -49.66 -9.19
N THR A 283 23.02 -48.56 -9.45
CA THR A 283 24.48 -48.53 -9.55
C THR A 283 25.15 -48.83 -8.21
N LEU A 284 24.60 -48.32 -7.11
CA LEU A 284 25.13 -48.57 -5.76
C LEU A 284 24.98 -50.04 -5.31
N ASN A 285 24.10 -50.83 -5.91
CA ASN A 285 24.00 -52.26 -5.61
C ASN A 285 25.18 -53.06 -6.20
N ASP A 286 25.90 -52.51 -7.18
CA ASP A 286 27.08 -53.13 -7.74
C ASP A 286 28.33 -52.76 -6.92
N LYS A 287 28.74 -53.70 -6.05
CA LYS A 287 29.91 -53.52 -5.17
C LYS A 287 31.20 -53.27 -5.95
N THR A 288 31.31 -53.71 -7.21
CA THR A 288 32.51 -53.48 -8.01
C THR A 288 32.59 -52.01 -8.41
N ILE A 289 31.49 -51.43 -8.87
CA ILE A 289 31.38 -50.02 -9.24
C ILE A 289 31.71 -49.11 -8.04
N ASN A 290 31.14 -49.40 -6.86
CA ASN A 290 31.38 -48.60 -5.65
C ASN A 290 32.85 -48.56 -5.20
N GLN A 291 33.67 -49.53 -5.62
CA GLN A 291 35.09 -49.57 -5.29
C GLN A 291 35.97 -48.96 -6.39
N LEU A 292 35.49 -48.97 -7.64
CA LEU A 292 36.23 -48.51 -8.81
C LEU A 292 35.99 -47.03 -9.09
N PHE A 293 34.79 -46.51 -8.84
CA PHE A 293 34.40 -45.15 -9.24
C PHE A 293 33.90 -44.34 -8.04
N TYR A 294 34.35 -43.09 -7.98
CA TYR A 294 33.85 -42.08 -7.07
C TYR A 294 33.13 -41.00 -7.85
N LEU A 295 31.96 -40.57 -7.37
CA LEU A 295 31.24 -39.42 -7.90
C LEU A 295 31.24 -38.32 -6.84
N ASN A 296 31.79 -37.16 -7.20
CA ASN A 296 31.74 -35.98 -6.35
C ASN A 296 30.32 -35.37 -6.41
N SER A 297 29.70 -35.26 -5.24
CA SER A 297 28.31 -34.85 -5.09
C SER A 297 28.02 -33.40 -5.48
N HIS A 298 29.03 -32.52 -5.48
CA HIS A 298 28.84 -31.08 -5.69
C HIS A 298 29.20 -30.62 -7.10
N ASN A 299 30.24 -31.20 -7.71
CA ASN A 299 30.71 -30.79 -9.03
C ASN A 299 30.43 -31.83 -10.13
N GLY A 300 29.92 -33.02 -9.78
CA GLY A 300 29.58 -34.09 -10.73
C GLY A 300 30.77 -34.85 -11.32
N SER A 301 32.00 -34.67 -10.82
CA SER A 301 33.19 -35.37 -11.36
C SER A 301 33.18 -36.86 -11.00
N ILE A 302 33.30 -37.72 -12.00
CA ILE A 302 33.52 -39.17 -11.86
C ILE A 302 35.03 -39.44 -11.90
N ILE A 303 35.55 -40.06 -10.84
CA ILE A 303 36.98 -40.32 -10.64
C ILE A 303 37.22 -41.82 -10.51
N LEU A 304 38.27 -42.32 -11.18
CA LEU A 304 38.71 -43.70 -11.07
C LEU A 304 39.53 -43.91 -9.77
N LEU A 305 39.11 -44.82 -8.88
CA LEU A 305 39.78 -45.09 -7.61
C LEU A 305 40.74 -46.28 -7.64
N LYS A 306 40.55 -47.20 -8.59
CA LYS A 306 41.31 -48.45 -8.72
C LYS A 306 41.58 -48.76 -10.19
N GLN A 307 42.62 -49.53 -10.46
CA GLN A 307 42.92 -49.98 -11.83
C GLN A 307 41.77 -50.78 -12.42
N LEU A 308 41.54 -50.57 -13.71
CA LEU A 308 40.62 -51.38 -14.51
C LEU A 308 41.34 -52.66 -14.95
N ASP A 309 40.57 -53.73 -15.12
CA ASP A 309 41.07 -55.03 -15.56
C ASP A 309 40.12 -55.51 -16.67
N TYR A 310 40.63 -55.53 -17.91
CA TYR A 310 39.81 -55.85 -19.07
C TYR A 310 39.30 -57.30 -19.03
N GLU A 311 40.13 -58.25 -18.57
CA GLU A 311 39.79 -59.66 -18.44
C GLU A 311 38.71 -59.92 -17.40
N GLN A 312 38.64 -59.12 -16.32
CA GLN A 312 37.59 -59.23 -15.30
C GLN A 312 36.26 -58.66 -15.78
N ARG A 313 36.25 -57.42 -16.27
CA ARG A 313 35.04 -56.74 -16.72
C ARG A 313 35.37 -55.56 -17.63
N ASN A 314 34.88 -55.65 -18.86
CA ASN A 314 35.14 -54.66 -19.91
C ASN A 314 34.01 -53.63 -20.13
N ASN A 315 32.92 -53.70 -19.37
CA ASN A 315 31.81 -52.76 -19.49
C ASN A 315 31.19 -52.42 -18.11
N TYR A 316 31.13 -51.13 -17.79
CA TYR A 316 30.48 -50.61 -16.58
C TYR A 316 29.40 -49.62 -16.98
N GLU A 317 28.22 -49.78 -16.40
CA GLU A 317 27.11 -48.86 -16.62
C GLU A 317 26.85 -48.12 -15.30
N LEU A 318 27.09 -46.81 -15.33
CA LEU A 318 26.95 -45.91 -14.20
C LEU A 318 25.70 -45.08 -14.44
N GLN A 319 24.64 -45.34 -13.66
CA GLN A 319 23.47 -44.49 -13.64
C GLN A 319 23.68 -43.41 -12.57
N ILE A 320 23.78 -42.17 -13.03
CA ILE A 320 23.94 -40.98 -12.18
C ILE A 320 22.57 -40.38 -11.96
N GLN A 321 22.32 -39.99 -10.72
CA GLN A 321 21.15 -39.25 -10.27
C GLN A 321 21.56 -37.80 -9.98
N ALA A 322 20.79 -36.85 -10.51
CA ALA A 322 20.81 -35.45 -10.08
C ALA A 322 19.48 -35.14 -9.38
N ILE A 323 19.55 -34.44 -8.25
CA ILE A 323 18.38 -33.99 -7.50
C ILE A 323 18.70 -32.64 -6.87
N ASP A 324 17.74 -31.72 -6.89
CA ASP A 324 17.85 -30.45 -6.19
C ASP A 324 17.65 -30.60 -4.66
N LEU A 325 17.80 -29.50 -3.91
CA LEU A 325 17.60 -29.46 -2.46
C LEU A 325 16.22 -28.89 -2.08
N GLY A 326 15.33 -28.68 -3.04
CA GLY A 326 14.01 -28.14 -2.82
C GLY A 326 13.03 -29.15 -2.22
N LEU A 327 11.88 -28.63 -1.77
CA LEU A 327 10.80 -29.49 -1.29
C LEU A 327 10.18 -30.26 -2.46
N ASN A 328 9.85 -31.53 -2.25
CA ASN A 328 9.28 -32.41 -3.28
C ASN A 328 10.15 -32.57 -4.55
N ALA A 329 11.47 -32.36 -4.42
CA ALA A 329 12.46 -32.55 -5.48
C ALA A 329 12.27 -33.88 -6.23
N ILE A 330 12.28 -33.81 -7.57
CA ILE A 330 12.13 -34.98 -8.43
C ILE A 330 13.51 -35.34 -8.99
N PRO A 331 14.04 -36.54 -8.70
CA PRO A 331 15.35 -36.92 -9.21
C PRO A 331 15.30 -37.18 -10.72
N THR A 332 16.30 -36.71 -11.43
CA THR A 332 16.56 -37.07 -12.82
C THR A 332 17.77 -37.98 -12.93
N TYR A 333 17.79 -38.79 -13.98
CA TYR A 333 18.78 -39.84 -14.16
C TYR A 333 19.41 -39.77 -15.54
N THR A 334 20.69 -40.13 -15.58
CA THR A 334 21.43 -40.30 -16.83
C THR A 334 22.37 -41.48 -16.71
N THR A 335 22.81 -42.03 -17.85
CA THR A 335 23.66 -43.22 -17.89
C THR A 335 24.97 -42.93 -18.61
N VAL A 336 26.08 -43.25 -17.94
CA VAL A 336 27.43 -43.28 -18.49
C VAL A 336 27.88 -44.73 -18.63
N ILE A 337 28.26 -45.13 -19.83
CA ILE A 337 28.78 -46.45 -20.15
C ILE A 337 30.30 -46.34 -20.32
N ILE A 338 31.04 -47.04 -19.47
CA ILE A 338 32.50 -47.14 -19.55
C ILE A 338 32.87 -48.46 -20.20
N GLN A 339 33.51 -48.39 -21.38
CA GLN A 339 34.07 -49.53 -22.08
C GLN A 339 35.57 -49.57 -21.88
N VAL A 340 36.06 -50.63 -21.24
CA VAL A 340 37.49 -50.87 -21.09
C VAL A 340 38.03 -51.41 -22.42
N LYS A 341 39.18 -50.90 -22.85
CA LYS A 341 39.94 -51.34 -24.02
C LYS A 341 41.33 -51.78 -23.55
N PHE A 342 41.93 -52.69 -24.31
CA PHE A 342 43.36 -53.02 -24.21
C PHE A 342 44.23 -51.77 -24.40
#